data_AF-A0A7Y5DRT7-F1
#
_entry.id   AF-A0A7Y5DRT7-F1
#
_cell.length_a   1.000
_cell.length_b   1.000
_cell.length_c   1.000
_cell.angle_alpha   90.00
_cell.angle_beta   90.00
_cell.angle_gamma   90.00
#
_symmetry.space_group_name_H-M   'P 1'
#
loop_
_entity.id
_entity.type
_entity.pdbx_description
1 polymer ?
#
loop_
_entity_poly.entity_id
_entity_poly.type
_entity_poly.pdbx_seq_one_letter_code
_entity_poly.pdbx_strand_id
1 'polypeptide(L)'
;MVYNWTQLGIKEITNLYLYGTSTTPSDLTDEAIIRSTSQTTPIDVYTGSFMTTDPGRFALGAQSALIQTFFSSGTDLSWMQPGINYTKNQFINGLVSA
;
A
#
# COMPACT_ATOMS: atom_id res chain seq x y z
N MET A 1 14.50 -31.04 18.33
CA MET A 1 15.17 -31.95 17.38
C MET A 1 16.66 -31.95 17.67
N VAL A 2 17.32 -33.10 17.59
CA VAL A 2 18.78 -33.20 17.70
C VAL A 2 19.30 -33.37 16.27
N TYR A 3 20.03 -32.38 15.76
CA TYR A 3 20.66 -32.44 14.44
C TYR A 3 22.11 -32.90 14.59
N ASN A 4 22.57 -33.78 13.69
CA ASN A 4 24.00 -34.07 13.60
C ASN A 4 24.69 -32.93 12.84
N TRP A 5 25.87 -32.50 13.27
CA TRP A 5 26.59 -31.38 12.66
C TRP A 5 26.96 -31.65 11.19
N THR A 6 27.05 -32.93 10.80
CA THR A 6 27.28 -33.34 9.41
C THR A 6 26.06 -33.17 8.49
N GLN A 7 24.88 -32.89 9.05
CA GLN A 7 23.61 -32.72 8.31
C GLN A 7 23.21 -31.26 8.13
N LEU A 8 23.96 -30.32 8.70
CA LEU A 8 23.66 -28.89 8.66
C LEU A 8 24.65 -28.16 7.75
N GLY A 9 24.22 -27.91 6.51
CA GLY A 9 24.91 -26.97 5.62
C GLY A 9 24.54 -25.53 5.95
N ILE A 10 25.14 -24.59 5.22
CA ILE A 10 24.91 -23.15 5.39
C ILE A 10 23.42 -22.81 5.24
N LYS A 11 22.72 -23.49 4.33
CA LYS A 11 21.29 -23.28 4.06
C LYS A 11 20.44 -23.71 5.25
N GLU A 12 20.69 -24.89 5.81
CA GLU A 12 19.95 -25.41 6.95
C GLU A 12 20.20 -24.55 8.19
N ILE A 13 21.43 -24.08 8.41
CA ILE A 13 21.77 -23.17 9.50
C ILE A 13 21.04 -21.84 9.34
N THR A 14 21.01 -21.29 8.13
CA THR A 14 20.30 -20.03 7.85
C THR A 14 18.80 -20.17 8.05
N ASN A 15 18.21 -21.28 7.58
CA ASN A 15 16.78 -21.55 7.78
C ASN A 15 16.45 -21.73 9.27
N LEU A 16 17.30 -22.42 10.03
CA LEU A 16 17.11 -22.58 11.48
C LEU A 16 17.16 -21.23 12.20
N TYR A 17 18.05 -20.34 11.78
CA TYR A 17 18.16 -18.99 12.33
C TYR A 17 16.94 -18.12 12.00
N LEU A 18 16.47 -18.14 10.74
CA LEU A 18 15.38 -17.28 10.27
C LEU A 18 14.00 -17.81 10.62
N TYR A 19 13.79 -19.12 10.54
CA TYR A 19 12.47 -19.74 10.53
C TYR A 19 12.28 -20.81 11.63
N GLY A 20 13.33 -21.16 12.38
CA GLY A 20 13.29 -22.21 13.38
C GLY A 20 13.16 -23.63 12.82
N THR A 21 13.22 -23.81 11.50
CA THR A 21 13.18 -25.12 10.82
C THR A 21 14.33 -25.25 9.84
N SER A 22 14.77 -26.46 9.49
CA SER A 22 15.89 -26.66 8.55
C SER A 22 15.48 -26.43 7.08
N THR A 23 14.18 -26.29 6.80
CA THR A 23 13.62 -26.13 5.46
C THR A 23 13.12 -24.72 5.25
N THR A 24 13.32 -24.18 4.04
CA THR A 24 12.74 -22.89 3.66
C THR A 24 11.22 -23.05 3.52
N PRO A 25 10.39 -22.23 4.19
CA PRO A 25 8.94 -22.25 4.01
C PRO A 25 8.55 -22.05 2.54
N SER A 26 7.46 -22.70 2.10
CA SER A 26 6.95 -22.53 0.74
C SER A 26 6.29 -21.16 0.52
N ASP A 27 5.73 -20.57 1.58
CA ASP A 27 5.16 -19.24 1.61
C ASP A 27 6.01 -18.35 2.51
N LEU A 28 6.75 -17.42 1.93
CA LEU A 28 7.58 -16.45 2.65
C LEU A 28 6.81 -15.19 3.04
N THR A 29 5.54 -15.09 2.67
CA THR A 29 4.67 -13.95 2.98
C THR A 29 3.82 -14.17 4.22
N ASP A 30 3.86 -15.38 4.80
CA ASP A 30 3.17 -15.69 6.05
C ASP A 30 3.70 -14.80 7.20
N GLU A 31 2.82 -13.95 7.73
CA GLU A 31 3.16 -13.02 8.81
C GLU A 31 3.65 -13.75 10.06
N ALA A 32 3.24 -15.00 10.28
CA ALA A 32 3.68 -15.82 11.40
C ALA A 32 5.19 -16.12 11.37
N ILE A 33 5.84 -15.99 10.21
CA ILE A 33 7.29 -16.14 10.05
C ILE A 33 8.04 -14.91 10.59
N ILE A 34 7.45 -13.72 10.45
CA ILE A 34 8.10 -12.45 10.76
C ILE A 34 7.75 -11.97 12.18
N ARG A 35 6.57 -12.33 12.68
CA ARG A 35 6.09 -11.94 14.01
C ARG A 35 5.10 -12.96 14.58
N SER A 36 5.08 -13.09 15.90
CA SER A 36 4.03 -13.87 16.57
C SER A 36 2.65 -13.24 16.31
N THR A 37 1.64 -14.06 16.07
CA THR A 37 0.25 -13.62 15.86
C THR A 37 -0.33 -12.85 17.04
N SER A 38 0.26 -13.01 18.23
CA SER A 38 -0.15 -12.33 19.46
C SER A 38 0.65 -11.05 19.73
N GLN A 39 1.64 -10.73 18.90
CA GLN A 39 2.51 -9.58 19.11
C GLN A 39 1.95 -8.35 18.41
N THR A 40 1.24 -7.52 19.18
CA THR A 40 0.79 -6.21 18.74
C THR A 40 1.83 -5.17 19.13
N THR A 41 2.47 -4.55 18.14
CA THR A 41 3.28 -3.35 18.37
C THR A 41 2.36 -2.14 18.28
N PRO A 42 2.12 -1.37 19.36
CA PRO A 42 1.39 -0.12 19.24
C PRO A 42 2.18 0.81 18.33
N ILE A 43 1.54 1.27 17.26
CA ILE A 43 2.10 2.27 16.37
C ILE A 43 1.50 3.61 16.80
N ASP A 44 2.28 4.40 17.51
CA ASP A 44 1.89 5.77 17.86
C ASP A 44 2.03 6.66 16.63
N VAL A 45 0.91 6.88 15.94
CA VAL A 45 0.85 7.80 14.81
C VAL A 45 0.59 9.20 15.36
N TYR A 46 1.63 10.03 15.39
CA TYR A 46 1.49 11.45 15.76
C TYR A 46 0.73 12.21 14.66
N THR A 47 -0.58 12.37 14.85
CA THR A 47 -1.46 13.03 13.88
C THR A 47 -1.32 14.56 13.86
N GLY A 48 -0.59 15.16 14.81
CA GLY A 48 -0.32 16.60 14.82
C GLY A 48 0.55 17.08 13.65
N SER A 49 1.40 16.20 13.11
CA SER A 49 2.15 16.47 11.87
C SER A 49 1.38 16.10 10.60
N PHE A 50 0.13 15.63 10.73
CA PHE A 50 -0.62 14.99 9.66
C PHE A 50 -1.31 15.98 8.72
N MET A 51 -1.54 17.23 9.16
CA MET A 51 -2.35 18.21 8.43
C MET A 51 -2.09 19.66 8.92
N THR A 52 -0.87 20.16 8.91
CA THR A 52 -0.67 21.62 9.09
C THR A 52 -0.58 22.38 7.78
N THR A 53 -0.17 21.73 6.67
CA THR A 53 0.10 22.44 5.41
C THR A 53 -0.09 21.64 4.11
N ASP A 54 -0.31 20.32 4.12
CA ASP A 54 -0.48 19.52 2.89
C ASP A 54 -1.30 18.23 3.11
N PRO A 55 -1.91 17.63 2.06
CA PRO A 55 -2.82 16.50 2.17
C PRO A 55 -2.08 15.22 2.60
N GLY A 56 -2.30 14.81 3.85
CA GLY A 56 -1.72 13.62 4.45
C GLY A 56 -2.05 12.31 3.71
N ARG A 57 -1.26 11.26 3.99
CA ARG A 57 -1.22 9.97 3.28
C ARG A 57 -2.52 9.13 3.31
N PHE A 58 -3.58 9.62 3.96
CA PHE A 58 -4.92 9.03 3.98
C PHE A 58 -5.98 9.95 3.35
N ALA A 59 -5.61 10.75 2.35
CA ALA A 59 -6.58 11.51 1.57
C ALA A 59 -7.59 10.53 0.94
N LEU A 60 -8.82 10.51 1.46
CA LEU A 60 -9.92 9.78 0.89
C LEU A 60 -10.10 10.27 -0.54
N GLY A 61 -9.94 9.40 -1.54
CA GLY A 61 -10.02 9.79 -2.96
C GLY A 61 -11.33 10.50 -3.29
N ALA A 62 -12.43 10.13 -2.62
CA ALA A 62 -13.73 10.80 -2.73
C ALA A 62 -13.74 12.26 -2.24
N GLN A 63 -12.83 12.62 -1.33
CA GLN A 63 -12.65 13.99 -0.86
C GLN A 63 -11.70 14.81 -1.75
N SER A 64 -11.09 14.23 -2.78
CA SER A 64 -10.33 14.99 -3.76
C SER A 64 -11.24 16.00 -4.46
N ALA A 65 -10.86 17.28 -4.44
CA ALA A 65 -11.59 18.34 -5.13
C ALA A 65 -11.80 18.01 -6.62
N LEU A 66 -10.82 17.37 -7.26
CA LEU A 66 -10.93 16.92 -8.65
C LEU A 66 -12.09 15.91 -8.84
N ILE A 67 -12.20 14.94 -7.93
CA ILE A 67 -13.23 13.89 -7.98
C ILE A 67 -14.60 14.49 -7.64
N GLN A 68 -14.66 15.36 -6.63
CA GLN A 68 -15.90 16.07 -6.28
C GLN A 68 -16.41 16.94 -7.43
N THR A 69 -15.53 17.70 -8.09
CA THR A 69 -15.89 18.49 -9.28
C THR A 69 -16.37 17.59 -10.41
N PHE A 70 -15.67 16.50 -10.70
CA PHE A 70 -16.07 15.58 -11.77
C PHE A 70 -17.50 15.02 -11.59
N PHE A 71 -17.89 14.69 -10.37
CA PHE A 71 -19.21 14.11 -10.06
C PHE A 71 -20.27 15.15 -9.65
N SER A 72 -19.95 16.45 -9.73
CA SER A 72 -20.91 17.51 -9.41
C SER A 72 -21.99 17.61 -10.49
N SER A 73 -23.25 17.82 -10.08
CA SER A 73 -24.40 17.88 -11.00
C SER A 73 -24.36 19.08 -11.97
N GLY A 74 -23.51 20.07 -11.71
CA GLY A 74 -23.36 21.26 -12.54
C GLY A 74 -22.15 21.24 -13.48
N THR A 75 -21.37 20.16 -13.50
CA THR A 75 -20.15 20.09 -14.30
C THR A 75 -20.46 19.67 -15.73
N ASP A 76 -19.99 20.47 -16.70
CA ASP A 76 -20.09 20.11 -18.11
C ASP A 76 -19.08 19.00 -18.45
N LEU A 77 -19.62 17.86 -18.87
CA LEU A 77 -18.86 16.69 -19.31
C LEU A 77 -19.07 16.41 -20.82
N SER A 78 -19.72 17.32 -21.56
CA SER A 78 -20.05 17.14 -22.99
C SER A 78 -18.82 17.01 -23.90
N TRP A 79 -17.68 17.53 -23.45
CA TRP A 79 -16.39 17.44 -24.13
C TRP A 79 -15.74 16.05 -24.02
N MET A 80 -16.21 15.18 -23.12
CA MET A 80 -15.67 13.83 -22.93
C MET A 80 -16.26 12.84 -23.94
N GLN A 81 -15.39 12.17 -24.69
CA GLN A 81 -15.78 11.18 -25.69
C GLN A 81 -15.36 9.76 -25.28
N PRO A 82 -16.22 8.74 -25.50
CA PRO A 82 -15.90 7.36 -25.16
C PRO A 82 -14.74 6.84 -26.00
N GLY A 83 -13.82 6.09 -25.36
CA GLY A 83 -12.66 5.49 -26.02
C GLY A 83 -11.47 6.43 -26.26
N ILE A 84 -11.55 7.68 -25.78
CA ILE A 84 -10.45 8.65 -25.88
C ILE A 84 -9.70 8.76 -24.56
N ASN A 85 -8.37 8.70 -24.63
CA ASN A 85 -7.48 8.94 -23.49
C ASN A 85 -7.11 10.42 -23.43
N TYR A 86 -7.44 11.08 -22.32
CA TYR A 86 -7.09 12.48 -22.09
C TYR A 86 -5.85 12.58 -21.19
N THR A 87 -4.94 13.48 -21.54
CA THR A 87 -3.85 13.88 -20.63
C THR A 87 -4.41 14.69 -19.46
N LYS A 88 -3.67 14.75 -18.35
CA LYS A 88 -4.06 15.54 -17.16
C LYS A 88 -4.42 16.99 -17.52
N ASN A 89 -3.66 17.63 -18.39
CA ASN A 89 -3.91 19.01 -18.81
C ASN A 89 -5.20 19.16 -19.63
N GLN A 90 -5.47 18.23 -20.54
CA GLN A 90 -6.71 18.24 -21.32
C GLN A 90 -7.93 18.03 -20.40
N PHE A 91 -7.81 17.11 -19.44
CA PHE A 91 -8.88 16.82 -18.48
C PHE A 91 -9.18 18.02 -17.57
N ILE A 92 -8.14 18.66 -17.02
CA ILE A 92 -8.31 19.86 -16.19
C ILE A 92 -8.92 21.01 -17.01
N ASN A 93 -8.43 21.24 -18.23
CA ASN A 93 -8.97 22.31 -19.08
C ASN A 93 -10.44 22.09 -19.42
N GLY A 94 -10.86 20.85 -19.67
CA GLY A 94 -12.27 20.52 -19.91
C GLY A 94 -13.16 20.73 -18.68
N LEU A 95 -12.64 20.50 -17.47
CA LEU A 95 -13.40 20.70 -16.23
C LEU A 95 -13.57 22.17 -15.82
N VAL A 96 -12.71 23.08 -16.28
CA VAL A 96 -12.70 24.51 -15.89
C VAL A 96 -13.33 25.40 -16.97
N SER A 97 -13.62 24.85 -18.15
CA SER A 97 -14.22 25.58 -19.28
C SER A 97 -15.77 25.56 -19.28
N ALA A 98 -16.38 25.12 -18.18
CA ALA A 98 -17.83 25.14 -17.92
C ALA A 98 -18.28 26.43 -17.24
#